data_AF-A0A972H482-F1
#
_entry.id   AF-A0A972H482-F1
#
_cell.length_a   1.000
_cell.length_b   1.000
_cell.length_c   1.000
_cell.angle_alpha   90.00
_cell.angle_beta   90.00
_cell.angle_gamma   90.00
#
_symmetry.space_group_name_H-M   'P 1'
#
loop_
_entity.id
_entity.type
_entity.pdbx_description
1 polymer ?
#
loop_
_entity_poly.entity_id
_entity_poly.type
_entity_poly.pdbx_seq_one_letter_code
_entity_poly.pdbx_strand_id
1 'polypeptide(L)'
;MDLFRQLYEALLFSPFFRIIIILLIVLILLKLYFKRRVRVYSDIDLLYKLSRKRECSEYDIFRAAADLWNFSEKKVDEDFKRYLNDGDIPKYVKDFMEKEARKEGL
;
A
#
# COMPACT_ATOMS: atom_id res chain seq x y z
N MET A 1 -12.52 -0.28 42.69
CA MET A 1 -11.80 -0.03 41.41
C MET A 1 -10.30 0.07 41.60
N ASP A 2 -9.80 0.54 42.75
CA ASP A 2 -8.36 0.77 42.98
C ASP A 2 -7.49 -0.49 43.04
N LEU A 3 -8.08 -1.62 43.44
CA LEU A 3 -7.38 -2.90 43.55
C LEU A 3 -6.97 -3.44 42.17
N PHE A 4 -7.82 -3.28 41.16
CA PHE A 4 -7.48 -3.59 39.77
C PHE A 4 -6.42 -2.64 39.22
N ARG A 5 -6.44 -1.37 39.64
CA ARG A 5 -5.48 -0.35 39.19
C ARG A 5 -4.06 -0.64 39.72
N GLN A 6 -3.93 -0.93 41.01
CA GLN A 6 -2.65 -1.31 41.63
C GLN A 6 -2.09 -2.61 41.06
N LEU A 7 -2.97 -3.60 40.83
CA LEU A 7 -2.56 -4.87 40.25
C LEU A 7 -2.11 -4.71 38.79
N TYR A 8 -2.76 -3.82 38.03
CA TYR A 8 -2.35 -3.46 36.68
C TYR A 8 -1.00 -2.74 36.66
N GLU A 9 -0.77 -1.79 37.56
CA GLU A 9 0.51 -1.08 37.66
C GLU A 9 1.66 -2.02 38.08
N ALA A 10 1.42 -2.93 39.02
CA ALA A 10 2.40 -3.95 39.41
C ALA A 10 2.71 -4.93 38.26
N LEU A 11 1.70 -5.31 37.47
CA LEU A 11 1.89 -6.16 36.29
C LEU A 11 2.71 -5.45 35.20
N LEU A 12 2.42 -4.17 34.93
CA LEU A 12 3.09 -3.35 33.91
C LEU A 12 4.52 -2.94 34.30
N PHE A 13 4.82 -2.94 35.60
CA PHE A 13 6.16 -2.70 36.10
C PHE A 13 7.11 -3.89 35.88
N SER A 14 6.57 -5.09 35.69
CA SER A 14 7.36 -6.28 35.43
C SER A 14 8.08 -6.18 34.06
N PRO A 15 9.41 -6.42 34.02
CA PRO A 15 10.17 -6.38 32.78
C PRO A 15 9.68 -7.42 31.75
N PHE A 16 9.14 -8.55 32.22
CA PHE A 16 8.60 -9.60 31.36
C PHE A 16 7.38 -9.13 30.55
N PHE A 17 6.44 -8.42 31.20
CA PHE A 17 5.26 -7.89 30.51
C PHE A 17 5.61 -6.82 29.50
N ARG A 18 6.61 -5.98 29.79
CA ARG A 18 7.11 -4.96 28.83
C ARG A 18 7.71 -5.60 27.59
N ILE A 19 8.49 -6.68 27.74
CA ILE A 19 9.05 -7.44 26.60
C ILE A 19 7.92 -8.01 25.75
N ILE A 20 6.88 -8.60 26.36
CA ILE A 20 5.72 -9.14 25.65
C ILE A 20 4.99 -8.03 24.87
N ILE A 21 4.76 -6.86 25.49
CA ILE A 21 4.10 -5.73 24.83
C ILE A 21 4.94 -5.23 23.64
N ILE A 22 6.26 -5.06 23.81
CA ILE A 22 7.16 -4.64 22.73
C ILE A 22 7.15 -5.68 21.60
N LEU A 23 7.22 -6.97 21.93
CA LEU A 23 7.13 -8.05 20.95
C LEU A 23 5.82 -7.99 20.16
N LEU A 24 4.69 -7.80 20.83
CA LEU A 24 3.38 -7.65 20.18
C LEU A 24 3.33 -6.44 19.25
N ILE A 25 3.86 -5.29 19.68
CA ILE A 25 3.95 -4.09 18.84
C ILE A 25 4.80 -4.37 17.59
N VAL A 26 5.97 -4.99 17.75
CA VAL A 26 6.86 -5.35 16.64
C VAL A 26 6.15 -6.30 15.67
N LEU A 27 5.46 -7.33 16.15
CA LEU A 27 4.71 -8.26 15.31
C LEU A 27 3.57 -7.57 14.55
N ILE A 28 2.85 -6.64 15.19
CA ILE A 28 1.81 -5.85 14.55
C ILE A 28 2.41 -4.97 13.44
N LEU A 29 3.51 -4.27 13.71
CA LEU A 29 4.20 -3.44 12.72
C LEU A 29 4.70 -4.28 11.54
N LEU A 30 5.30 -5.45 11.82
CA LEU A 30 5.77 -6.36 10.78
C LEU A 30 4.62 -6.86 9.91
N LYS A 31 3.49 -7.24 10.53
CA LYS A 31 2.28 -7.66 9.81
C LYS A 31 1.73 -6.56 8.92
N LEU A 32 1.71 -5.31 9.40
CA LEU A 32 1.27 -4.16 8.61
C LEU A 32 2.23 -3.88 7.44
N TYR A 33 3.54 -3.97 7.68
CA TYR A 33 4.56 -3.80 6.65
C TYR A 33 4.42 -4.88 5.56
N PHE A 34 4.32 -6.14 5.95
CA PHE A 34 4.18 -7.26 5.00
C PHE A 34 2.88 -7.16 4.20
N LYS A 35 1.76 -6.83 4.86
CA LYS A 35 0.46 -6.62 4.19
C LYS A 35 0.55 -5.51 3.15
N ARG A 36 1.26 -4.41 3.45
CA ARG A 36 1.47 -3.32 2.50
C ARG A 36 2.32 -3.78 1.31
N ARG A 37 3.41 -4.51 1.54
CA ARG A 37 4.29 -5.02 0.48
C ARG A 37 3.60 -6.01 -0.45
N VAL A 38 2.81 -6.95 0.10
CA VAL A 38 2.03 -7.91 -0.71
C VAL A 38 1.02 -7.18 -1.60
N ARG A 39 0.32 -6.18 -1.07
CA ARG A 39 -0.62 -5.38 -1.87
C ARG A 39 0.08 -4.62 -2.99
N VAL A 40 1.21 -3.97 -2.70
CA VAL A 40 2.01 -3.26 -3.69
C VAL A 40 2.44 -4.20 -4.82
N TYR A 41 2.92 -5.40 -4.50
CA TYR A 41 3.32 -6.40 -5.50
C TYR A 41 2.13 -6.81 -6.40
N SER A 42 0.97 -7.07 -5.81
CA SER A 42 -0.25 -7.40 -6.56
C SER A 42 -0.71 -6.27 -7.49
N ASP A 43 -0.59 -5.02 -7.07
CA ASP A 43 -0.98 -3.87 -7.89
C ASP A 43 0.01 -3.70 -9.07
N ILE A 44 1.32 -3.89 -8.84
CA ILE A 44 2.33 -3.84 -9.91
C ILE A 44 2.09 -4.95 -10.94
N ASP A 45 1.82 -6.17 -10.49
CA ASP A 45 1.50 -7.28 -11.38
C ASP A 45 0.24 -7.00 -12.23
N LEU A 46 -0.78 -6.36 -11.63
CA LEU A 46 -1.98 -5.96 -12.36
C LEU A 46 -1.67 -4.90 -13.42
N LEU A 47 -0.85 -3.90 -13.08
CA LEU A 47 -0.43 -2.83 -13.99
C LEU A 47 0.35 -3.41 -15.18
N TYR A 48 1.28 -4.32 -14.90
CA TYR A 48 2.05 -5.03 -15.91
C TYR A 48 1.15 -5.87 -16.82
N LYS A 49 0.22 -6.65 -16.26
CA LYS A 49 -0.72 -7.44 -17.08
C LYS A 49 -1.59 -6.55 -17.97
N LEU A 50 -2.08 -5.44 -17.43
CA LEU A 50 -2.91 -4.49 -18.17
C LEU A 50 -2.12 -3.83 -19.30
N SER A 51 -0.86 -3.42 -19.06
CA SER A 51 -0.01 -2.79 -20.08
C SER A 51 0.31 -3.76 -21.22
N ARG A 52 0.58 -5.02 -20.88
CA ARG A 52 0.81 -6.08 -21.88
C ARG A 52 -0.42 -6.37 -22.72
N LYS A 53 -1.61 -6.42 -22.12
CA LYS A 53 -2.85 -6.69 -22.85
C LYS A 53 -3.23 -5.56 -23.79
N ARG A 54 -2.90 -4.32 -23.43
CA ARG A 54 -3.12 -3.12 -24.27
C ARG A 54 -2.00 -2.82 -25.25
N GLU A 55 -0.93 -3.60 -25.23
CA GLU A 55 0.28 -3.36 -26.02
C GLU A 55 0.85 -1.95 -25.81
N CYS A 56 0.70 -1.40 -24.60
CA CYS A 56 1.17 -0.07 -24.23
C CYS A 56 2.20 -0.13 -23.10
N SER A 57 2.84 1.01 -22.83
CA SER A 57 3.73 1.13 -21.68
C SER A 57 2.92 1.35 -20.40
N GLU A 58 3.52 1.02 -19.25
CA GLU A 58 2.93 1.34 -17.94
C GLU A 58 2.74 2.86 -17.77
N TYR A 59 3.61 3.67 -18.38
CA TYR A 59 3.49 5.12 -18.39
C TYR A 59 2.25 5.60 -19.16
N ASP A 60 1.88 4.93 -20.25
CA ASP A 60 0.66 5.27 -21.00
C ASP A 60 -0.60 5.04 -20.15
N ILE A 61 -0.59 4.03 -19.27
CA ILE A 61 -1.67 3.79 -18.30
C ILE A 61 -1.73 4.92 -17.28
N PHE A 62 -0.58 5.38 -16.79
CA PHE A 62 -0.50 6.54 -15.89
C PHE A 62 -1.07 7.80 -16.55
N ARG A 63 -0.74 8.03 -17.82
CA ARG A 63 -1.26 9.16 -18.60
C ARG A 63 -2.77 9.07 -18.80
N ALA A 64 -3.27 7.92 -19.26
CA ALA A 64 -4.71 7.70 -19.44
C ALA A 64 -5.50 7.84 -18.13
N ALA A 65 -4.93 7.38 -17.01
CA ALA A 65 -5.52 7.57 -15.69
C ALA A 65 -5.51 9.05 -15.28
N ALA A 66 -4.44 9.78 -15.58
CA ALA A 66 -4.31 11.21 -15.28
C ALA A 66 -5.28 12.07 -16.10
N ASP A 67 -5.51 11.72 -17.36
CA ASP A 67 -6.46 12.41 -18.24
C ASP A 67 -7.87 12.35 -17.64
N LEU A 68 -8.26 11.21 -17.07
CA LEU A 68 -9.58 11.04 -16.42
C LEU A 68 -9.74 11.91 -15.16
N TRP A 69 -8.63 12.24 -14.50
CA TRP A 69 -8.61 13.07 -13.28
C TRP A 69 -8.18 14.52 -13.54
N ASN A 70 -7.92 14.90 -14.79
CA ASN A 70 -7.38 16.20 -15.20
C ASN A 70 -6.07 16.59 -14.47
N PHE A 71 -5.17 15.62 -14.25
CA PHE A 71 -3.85 15.91 -13.70
C PHE A 71 -2.87 16.37 -14.78
N SER A 72 -1.94 17.26 -14.39
CA SER A 72 -0.90 17.75 -15.30
C SER A 72 0.16 16.69 -15.59
N GLU A 73 0.74 16.74 -16.79
CA GLU A 73 1.81 15.81 -17.22
C GLU A 73 3.00 15.80 -16.24
N LYS A 74 3.38 16.97 -15.70
CA LYS A 74 4.42 17.08 -14.67
C LYS A 74 4.11 16.22 -13.44
N LYS A 75 2.85 16.20 -12.99
CA LYS A 75 2.42 15.38 -11.86
C LYS A 75 2.52 13.89 -12.20
N VAL A 76 2.15 13.51 -13.43
CA VAL A 76 2.27 12.14 -13.91
C VAL A 76 3.71 11.68 -13.92
N ASP A 77 4.64 12.51 -14.39
CA ASP A 77 6.07 12.19 -14.39
C ASP A 77 6.64 12.00 -12.99
N GLU A 78 6.27 12.89 -12.06
CA GLU A 78 6.69 12.79 -10.66
C GLU A 78 6.14 11.51 -10.01
N ASP A 79 4.86 11.23 -10.22
CA ASP A 79 4.20 10.04 -9.68
C ASP A 79 4.75 8.75 -10.32
N PHE A 80 5.06 8.76 -11.62
CA PHE A 80 5.69 7.63 -12.32
C PHE A 80 7.12 7.37 -11.85
N LYS A 81 7.91 8.43 -11.61
CA LYS A 81 9.24 8.29 -10.99
C LYS A 81 9.17 7.67 -9.60
N ARG A 82 8.18 8.08 -8.79
CA ARG A 82 7.93 7.46 -7.47
C ARG A 82 7.54 5.99 -7.60
N TYR A 83 6.72 5.66 -8.60
CA TYR A 83 6.40 4.27 -8.93
C TYR A 83 7.65 3.45 -9.28
N LEU A 84 8.54 3.95 -10.14
CA LEU A 84 9.77 3.24 -10.51
C LEU A 84 10.73 3.02 -9.33
N ASN A 85 10.80 3.98 -8.41
CA ASN A 85 11.71 3.91 -7.26
C ASN A 85 11.15 3.06 -6.11
N ASP A 86 9.88 3.27 -5.75
CA ASP A 86 9.28 2.73 -4.53
C ASP A 86 8.25 1.61 -4.80
N GLY A 87 7.86 1.42 -6.06
CA GLY A 87 6.72 0.59 -6.45
C GLY A 87 5.37 1.19 -6.06
N ASP A 88 5.32 2.45 -5.63
CA ASP A 88 4.10 3.07 -5.11
C ASP A 88 3.21 3.54 -6.26
N ILE A 89 2.09 2.84 -6.47
CA ILE A 89 1.09 3.21 -7.47
C ILE A 89 0.12 4.24 -6.87
N PRO A 90 -0.05 5.43 -7.46
CA PRO A 90 -0.98 6.43 -6.97
C PRO A 90 -2.43 5.95 -7.01
N LYS A 91 -3.27 6.47 -6.11
CA LYS A 91 -4.68 6.06 -6.01
C LYS A 91 -5.45 6.23 -7.32
N TYR A 92 -5.25 7.31 -8.06
CA TYR A 92 -5.96 7.55 -9.32
C TYR A 92 -5.65 6.49 -10.39
N VAL A 93 -4.41 5.99 -10.39
CA VAL A 93 -3.98 4.90 -11.28
C VAL A 93 -4.61 3.58 -10.83
N LYS A 94 -4.66 3.30 -9.52
CA LYS A 94 -5.35 2.10 -9.01
C LYS A 94 -6.83 2.08 -9.38
N ASP A 95 -7.52 3.18 -9.12
CA ASP A 95 -8.95 3.32 -9.44
C ASP A 95 -9.21 3.16 -10.95
N PHE A 96 -8.27 3.61 -11.79
CA PHE A 96 -8.31 3.39 -13.24
C PHE A 96 -8.08 1.92 -13.62
N MET A 97 -7.01 1.32 -13.09
CA MET A 97 -6.68 -0.08 -13.34
C MET A 97 -7.79 -1.04 -12.93
N GLU A 98 -8.44 -0.82 -11.78
CA GLU A 98 -9.56 -1.65 -11.32
C GLU A 98 -10.76 -1.59 -12.29
N LYS A 99 -11.04 -0.40 -12.85
CA LYS A 99 -12.11 -0.24 -13.85
C LYS A 99 -11.76 -0.93 -15.16
N GLU A 100 -10.52 -0.77 -15.64
CA GLU A 100 -10.10 -1.37 -16.90
C GLU A 100 -9.92 -2.89 -16.78
N ALA A 101 -9.41 -3.40 -15.65
CA ALA A 101 -9.33 -4.83 -15.36
C ALA A 101 -10.72 -5.49 -15.40
N ARG A 102 -11.75 -4.82 -14.84
CA ARG A 102 -13.14 -5.30 -14.91
C ARG A 102 -13.67 -5.34 -16.34
N LYS A 103 -13.35 -4.35 -17.18
CA LYS A 103 -13.78 -4.33 -18.59
C LYS A 103 -13.11 -5.42 -19.41
N GLU A 104 -11.84 -5.67 -19.13
CA GLU A 104 -11.03 -6.62 -19.88
C GLU A 104 -11.11 -8.06 -19.35
N GLY A 105 -11.74 -8.29 -18.20
CA GLY A 105 -11.89 -9.61 -17.59
C GLY A 105 -10.60 -10.17 -16.97
N LEU A 106 -9.81 -9.29 -16.33
CA LEU A 106 -8.57 -9.59 -15.61
C LEU A 106 -8.81 -9.86 -14.11
#